data_AF-A0A914M057-F1
#
_entry.id   AF-A0A914M057-F1
#
_cell.length_a   1.000
_cell.length_b   1.000
_cell.length_c   1.000
_cell.angle_alpha   90.00
_cell.angle_beta   90.00
_cell.angle_gamma   90.00
#
_symmetry.space_group_name_H-M   'P 1'
#
loop_
_entity.id
_entity.type
_entity.pdbx_description
1 polymer ?
#
loop_
_entity_poly.entity_id
_entity_poly.type
_entity_poly.pdbx_seq_one_letter_code
_entity_poly.pdbx_strand_id
1 'polypeptide(L)'
;MERRRFYFLNKSRQRRQLLEAPISSSGAQQIDLNITVPFVFSARIYPYGVKNGDAELVQEYNEFRPSTPILFLGKSIDKIWICRNGLVSLSPTFIGAGMPTQIPIKSGEPLIAVFWTESEHSGSYKRRLFVRESIDKNTLGLAQNEVNIQFRYGNSFTPQSVIIITWLEESEGDNNVLFQLALILDKNACFAHFVYSHVPEEEAIIGINGPQSISSQQDNEEIKNEEETLTNPSPIADVEEIPEEIREEEEKRETSFNQQNNLNNQQNIQQKHKRVEAIPILERHKRQQEKHSKQHSKHFVFPGSGKTSLQVTQQSNIGIPGEWLIRIDNPERVFLCGAGFKGLECVDSCLPSQWYMDCLFLSLF
;
A
#
# COMPACT_ATOMS: atom_id res chain seq x y z
N MET A 1 -64.08 11.96 -21.45
CA MET A 1 -64.43 11.13 -20.27
C MET A 1 -64.71 9.73 -20.79
N GLU A 2 -63.69 8.88 -20.86
CA GLU A 2 -63.80 7.55 -21.46
C GLU A 2 -62.98 6.57 -20.59
N ARG A 3 -63.69 5.69 -19.88
CA ARG A 3 -63.12 4.77 -18.88
C ARG A 3 -62.65 3.50 -19.57
N ARG A 4 -61.34 3.21 -19.54
CA ARG A 4 -60.81 1.86 -19.82
C ARG A 4 -60.48 1.16 -18.50
N ARG A 5 -61.18 0.05 -18.25
CA ARG A 5 -60.93 -0.92 -17.17
C ARG A 5 -59.71 -1.76 -17.54
N PHE A 6 -58.73 -1.85 -16.65
CA PHE A 6 -57.68 -2.86 -16.71
C PHE A 6 -57.91 -3.89 -15.60
N TYR A 7 -57.94 -5.16 -16.01
CA TYR A 7 -58.16 -6.31 -15.16
C TYR A 7 -56.86 -6.69 -14.44
N PHE A 8 -56.95 -6.87 -13.12
CA PHE A 8 -55.91 -7.44 -12.28
C PHE A 8 -55.80 -8.94 -12.52
N LEU A 9 -54.61 -9.43 -12.91
CA LEU A 9 -54.28 -10.85 -12.90
C LEU A 9 -53.55 -11.19 -11.60
N ASN A 10 -54.25 -11.94 -10.75
CA ASN A 10 -53.74 -12.60 -9.55
C ASN A 10 -52.62 -13.57 -9.90
N LYS A 11 -51.44 -13.42 -9.28
CA LYS A 11 -50.49 -14.52 -9.11
C LYS A 11 -50.47 -14.95 -7.65
N SER A 12 -50.74 -16.25 -7.47
CA SER A 12 -50.95 -16.96 -6.22
C SER A 12 -49.71 -17.02 -5.35
N ARG A 13 -49.91 -16.80 -4.04
CA ARG A 13 -48.95 -17.07 -2.97
C ARG A 13 -48.75 -18.59 -2.85
N GLN A 14 -47.55 -19.09 -3.17
CA GLN A 14 -47.17 -20.46 -2.84
C GLN A 14 -46.84 -20.56 -1.34
N ARG A 15 -47.56 -21.47 -0.69
CA ARG A 15 -47.53 -21.80 0.74
C ARG A 15 -46.32 -22.72 0.98
N ARG A 16 -45.36 -22.30 1.80
CA ARG A 16 -44.27 -23.16 2.28
C ARG A 16 -44.87 -24.30 3.11
N GLN A 17 -44.63 -25.55 2.70
CA GLN A 17 -44.84 -26.73 3.53
C GLN A 17 -43.70 -26.81 4.55
N LEU A 18 -44.05 -26.77 5.84
CA LEU A 18 -43.17 -27.13 6.94
C LEU A 18 -43.15 -28.66 7.03
N LEU A 19 -41.98 -29.26 6.80
CA LEU A 19 -41.70 -30.64 7.16
C LEU A 19 -41.09 -30.64 8.57
N GLU A 20 -41.75 -31.35 9.47
CA GLU A 20 -41.36 -31.53 10.87
C GLU A 20 -40.04 -32.32 10.96
N ALA A 21 -39.08 -31.80 11.73
CA ALA A 21 -37.86 -32.51 12.11
C ALA A 21 -38.00 -33.07 13.53
N PRO A 22 -37.48 -34.28 13.82
CA PRO A 22 -37.61 -34.89 15.13
C PRO A 22 -36.72 -34.19 16.16
N ILE A 23 -37.28 -34.01 17.35
CA ILE A 23 -36.61 -33.46 18.53
C ILE A 23 -35.55 -34.47 18.98
N SER A 24 -34.27 -34.10 18.92
CA SER A 24 -33.20 -34.75 19.68
C SER A 24 -32.57 -33.76 20.67
N SER A 25 -32.49 -34.23 21.90
CA SER A 25 -32.10 -33.50 23.10
C SER A 25 -30.60 -33.65 23.36
N SER A 26 -29.81 -32.62 23.03
CA SER A 26 -28.53 -32.29 23.69
C SER A 26 -27.96 -31.01 23.09
N GLY A 27 -27.86 -29.96 23.92
CA GLY A 27 -27.43 -28.62 23.51
C GLY A 27 -25.92 -28.49 23.35
N ALA A 28 -25.41 -28.97 22.22
CA ALA A 28 -24.13 -28.52 21.68
C ALA A 28 -24.24 -28.53 20.15
N GLN A 29 -24.44 -27.34 19.55
CA GLN A 29 -24.31 -27.21 18.10
C GLN A 29 -22.84 -27.33 17.75
N GLN A 30 -22.42 -28.54 17.41
CA GLN A 30 -21.15 -28.80 16.77
C GLN A 30 -21.20 -28.17 15.37
N ILE A 31 -20.43 -27.11 15.17
CA ILE A 31 -20.31 -26.45 13.87
C ILE A 31 -19.41 -27.35 13.02
N ASP A 32 -20.00 -28.04 12.03
CA ASP A 32 -19.24 -28.76 11.01
C ASP A 32 -18.49 -27.75 10.13
N LEU A 33 -17.16 -27.73 10.27
CA LEU A 33 -16.22 -26.86 9.52
C LEU A 33 -16.05 -27.26 8.04
N ASN A 34 -16.91 -28.11 7.49
CA ASN A 34 -16.81 -28.61 6.12
C ASN A 34 -17.88 -28.06 5.17
N ILE A 35 -18.55 -26.97 5.57
CA ILE A 35 -19.31 -26.14 4.64
C ILE A 35 -18.30 -25.23 3.95
N THR A 36 -18.03 -25.48 2.66
CA THR A 36 -17.41 -24.49 1.78
C THR A 36 -18.12 -23.17 2.02
N VAL A 37 -17.41 -22.21 2.64
CA VAL A 37 -17.93 -20.87 2.91
C VAL A 37 -18.53 -20.38 1.60
N PRO A 38 -19.87 -20.21 1.50
CA PRO A 38 -20.43 -19.66 0.29
C PRO A 38 -19.84 -18.26 0.13
N PHE A 39 -19.94 -17.73 -1.07
CA PHE A 39 -19.58 -16.38 -1.47
C PHE A 39 -20.44 -15.32 -0.71
N VAL A 40 -20.42 -15.32 0.63
CA VAL A 40 -21.29 -14.56 1.54
C VAL A 40 -20.66 -13.23 1.98
N PHE A 41 -19.37 -13.02 1.70
CA PHE A 41 -18.66 -11.78 2.04
C PHE A 41 -18.17 -11.09 0.76
N SER A 42 -19.10 -10.49 0.02
CA SER A 42 -18.76 -9.43 -0.94
C SER A 42 -18.52 -8.13 -0.19
N ALA A 43 -17.68 -7.26 -0.74
CA ALA A 43 -17.41 -5.95 -0.17
C ALA A 43 -18.71 -5.15 0.10
N ARG A 44 -18.79 -4.53 1.28
CA ARG A 44 -19.98 -3.85 1.81
C ARG A 44 -19.94 -2.38 1.44
N ILE A 45 -20.74 -2.03 0.44
CA ILE A 45 -20.86 -0.69 -0.10
C ILE A 45 -21.65 0.21 0.85
N TYR A 46 -21.10 1.38 1.19
CA TYR A 46 -21.83 2.42 1.90
C TYR A 46 -22.98 2.94 1.04
N PRO A 47 -24.15 3.28 1.63
CA PRO A 47 -25.24 3.89 0.89
C PRO A 47 -24.78 5.15 0.15
N TYR A 48 -25.08 5.24 -1.16
CA TYR A 48 -24.56 6.26 -2.05
C TYR A 48 -25.64 6.83 -3.00
N GLY A 49 -25.29 7.90 -3.72
CA GLY A 49 -26.10 8.53 -4.75
C GLY A 49 -27.06 9.58 -4.22
N VAL A 50 -27.73 10.29 -5.13
CA VAL A 50 -28.56 11.47 -4.82
C VAL A 50 -29.65 11.16 -3.78
N LYS A 51 -30.21 9.94 -3.78
CA LYS A 51 -31.22 9.50 -2.79
C LYS A 51 -30.68 9.46 -1.35
N ASN A 52 -29.37 9.28 -1.18
CA ASN A 52 -28.69 9.30 0.10
C ASN A 52 -28.08 10.68 0.42
N GLY A 53 -28.35 11.69 -0.42
CA GLY A 53 -27.87 13.06 -0.23
C GLY A 53 -26.50 13.34 -0.86
N ASP A 54 -25.99 12.45 -1.70
CA ASP A 54 -24.69 12.64 -2.35
C ASP A 54 -24.78 13.65 -3.51
N ALA A 55 -23.72 14.45 -3.66
CA ALA A 55 -23.54 15.32 -4.82
C ALA A 55 -22.87 14.54 -5.96
N GLU A 56 -23.42 14.63 -7.17
CA GLU A 56 -22.77 14.12 -8.38
C GLU A 56 -21.70 15.11 -8.85
N LEU A 57 -20.48 14.61 -9.03
CA LEU A 57 -19.33 15.38 -9.43
C LEU A 57 -19.07 15.21 -10.93
N VAL A 58 -19.19 16.31 -11.68
CA VAL A 58 -19.19 16.28 -13.15
C VAL A 58 -17.85 16.65 -13.78
N GLN A 59 -16.99 17.37 -13.06
CA GLN A 59 -15.69 17.79 -13.59
C GLN A 59 -14.69 16.63 -13.51
N GLU A 60 -13.57 16.74 -14.22
CA GLU A 60 -12.47 15.77 -14.14
C GLU A 60 -11.83 15.78 -12.75
N TYR A 61 -11.63 16.98 -12.20
CA TYR A 61 -11.10 17.25 -10.87
C TYR A 61 -12.11 18.09 -10.10
N ASN A 62 -12.50 17.64 -8.91
CA ASN A 62 -13.55 18.30 -8.12
C ASN A 62 -13.00 18.65 -6.75
N GLU A 63 -13.12 19.91 -6.37
CA GLU A 63 -12.75 20.38 -5.05
C GLU A 63 -13.82 19.96 -4.03
N PHE A 64 -13.40 19.39 -2.90
CA PHE A 64 -14.29 19.07 -1.79
C PHE A 64 -13.69 19.59 -0.48
N ARG A 65 -14.51 20.32 0.29
CA ARG A 65 -14.14 20.84 1.62
C ARG A 65 -14.97 20.16 2.69
N PRO A 66 -14.39 19.26 3.50
CA PRO A 66 -15.10 18.65 4.61
C PRO A 66 -15.28 19.63 5.77
N SER A 67 -16.34 19.41 6.54
CA SER A 67 -16.66 20.16 7.76
C SER A 67 -15.71 19.76 8.89
N THR A 68 -15.35 18.47 8.97
CA THR A 68 -14.28 17.96 9.83
C THR A 68 -12.98 17.89 9.03
N PRO A 69 -11.89 18.55 9.47
CA PRO A 69 -10.61 18.46 8.77
C PRO A 69 -10.09 17.01 8.72
N ILE A 70 -9.52 16.62 7.59
CA ILE A 70 -8.88 15.31 7.43
C ILE A 70 -7.51 15.37 8.10
N LEU A 71 -7.26 14.49 9.06
CA LEU A 71 -5.91 14.29 9.58
C LEU A 71 -5.17 13.29 8.69
N PHE A 72 -4.14 13.77 7.99
CA PHE A 72 -3.32 12.95 7.12
C PHE A 72 -1.85 13.14 7.43
N LEU A 73 -1.20 12.08 7.92
CA LEU A 73 0.21 12.03 8.28
C LEU A 73 0.66 13.26 9.07
N GLY A 74 -0.07 13.56 10.15
CA GLY A 74 0.19 14.65 11.08
C GLY A 74 -0.22 16.05 10.58
N LYS A 75 -0.75 16.15 9.36
CA LYS A 75 -1.24 17.42 8.80
C LYS A 75 -2.76 17.46 8.82
N SER A 76 -3.31 18.61 9.16
CA SER A 76 -4.74 18.90 9.01
C SER A 76 -5.00 19.41 7.60
N ILE A 77 -5.90 18.75 6.88
CA ILE A 77 -6.26 19.02 5.50
C ILE A 77 -7.73 19.46 5.48
N ASP A 78 -7.97 20.70 5.08
CA ASP A 78 -9.29 21.34 5.00
C ASP A 78 -9.93 21.24 3.61
N LYS A 79 -9.18 20.70 2.64
CA LYS A 79 -9.57 20.60 1.25
C LYS A 79 -8.90 19.41 0.58
N ILE A 80 -9.67 18.68 -0.22
CA ILE A 80 -9.17 17.61 -1.11
C ILE A 80 -9.64 17.83 -2.54
N TRP A 81 -8.94 17.21 -3.48
CA TRP A 81 -9.33 17.14 -4.89
C TRP A 81 -9.68 15.71 -5.25
N ILE A 82 -10.89 15.49 -5.75
CA ILE A 82 -11.42 14.18 -6.10
C ILE A 82 -11.49 14.06 -7.62
N CYS A 83 -10.79 13.06 -8.15
CA CYS A 83 -10.62 12.84 -9.57
C CYS A 83 -11.47 11.65 -10.04
N ARG A 84 -12.06 11.76 -11.24
CA ARG A 84 -12.84 10.65 -11.84
C ARG A 84 -12.04 9.38 -12.08
N ASN A 85 -10.74 9.54 -12.32
CA ASN A 85 -9.83 8.44 -12.55
C ASN A 85 -9.47 7.61 -11.30
N GLY A 86 -10.04 7.90 -10.13
CA GLY A 86 -9.81 7.12 -8.90
C GLY A 86 -8.74 7.69 -7.97
N LEU A 87 -8.30 8.94 -8.21
CA LEU A 87 -7.35 9.66 -7.36
C LEU A 87 -8.06 10.63 -6.40
N VAL A 88 -7.59 10.69 -5.16
CA VAL A 88 -7.89 11.76 -4.21
C VAL A 88 -6.59 12.45 -3.82
N SER A 89 -6.38 13.69 -4.25
CA SER A 89 -5.22 14.49 -3.82
C SER A 89 -5.52 15.23 -2.53
N LEU A 90 -4.57 15.18 -1.59
CA LEU A 90 -4.59 15.92 -0.34
C LEU A 90 -3.65 17.13 -0.39
N SER A 91 -3.11 17.45 -1.57
CA SER A 91 -2.29 18.65 -1.77
C SER A 91 -3.16 19.90 -1.88
N PRO A 92 -2.81 21.01 -1.21
CA PRO A 92 -3.51 22.28 -1.38
C PRO A 92 -3.38 22.85 -2.79
N THR A 93 -2.31 22.48 -3.51
CA THR A 93 -1.88 23.03 -4.80
C THR A 93 -1.99 22.02 -5.94
N PHE A 94 -2.86 21.02 -5.82
CA PHE A 94 -3.05 20.03 -6.88
C PHE A 94 -3.37 20.69 -8.23
N ILE A 95 -2.52 20.45 -9.24
CA ILE A 95 -2.65 21.01 -10.59
C ILE A 95 -2.90 19.93 -11.67
N GLY A 96 -3.24 18.71 -11.28
CA GLY A 96 -3.43 17.57 -12.21
C GLY A 96 -2.13 17.07 -12.87
N ALA A 97 -1.04 17.83 -12.83
CA ALA A 97 0.27 17.38 -13.26
C ALA A 97 0.88 16.40 -12.25
N GLY A 98 1.53 15.34 -12.74
CA GLY A 98 2.24 14.37 -11.87
C GLY A 98 1.37 13.26 -11.30
N MET A 99 0.33 12.84 -12.04
CA MET A 99 -0.44 11.62 -11.74
C MET A 99 0.49 10.42 -11.46
N PRO A 100 0.13 9.54 -10.50
CA PRO A 100 1.06 8.55 -9.99
C PRO A 100 1.35 7.48 -11.04
N THR A 101 2.60 7.38 -11.51
CA THR A 101 3.05 6.23 -12.33
C THR A 101 3.45 5.02 -11.47
N GLN A 102 3.80 5.27 -10.20
CA GLN A 102 4.07 4.25 -9.19
C GLN A 102 3.97 4.86 -7.79
N ILE A 103 3.82 4.02 -6.76
CA ILE A 103 3.95 4.43 -5.35
C ILE A 103 5.13 3.65 -4.74
N PRO A 104 6.03 4.30 -3.97
CA PRO A 104 6.03 5.71 -3.60
C PRO A 104 6.46 6.64 -4.73
N ILE A 105 5.91 7.86 -4.73
CA ILE A 105 6.28 8.92 -5.68
C ILE A 105 7.42 9.73 -5.04
N LYS A 106 8.60 9.69 -5.67
CA LYS A 106 9.75 10.49 -5.22
C LYS A 106 9.41 11.97 -5.36
N SER A 107 9.51 12.73 -4.26
CA SER A 107 9.11 14.15 -4.19
C SER A 107 7.67 14.42 -4.63
N GLY A 108 6.78 13.44 -4.51
CA GLY A 108 5.37 13.55 -4.92
C GLY A 108 4.47 14.20 -3.88
N GLU A 109 3.33 14.68 -4.34
CA GLU A 109 2.28 15.24 -3.49
C GLU A 109 1.59 14.17 -2.64
N PRO A 110 1.04 14.54 -1.46
CA PRO A 110 0.22 13.64 -0.67
C PRO A 110 -1.07 13.28 -1.42
N LEU A 111 -1.31 11.98 -1.62
CA LEU A 111 -2.47 11.49 -2.36
C LEU A 111 -2.90 10.09 -1.90
N ILE A 112 -4.14 9.76 -2.20
CA ILE A 112 -4.71 8.42 -2.09
C ILE A 112 -5.13 8.00 -3.51
N ALA A 113 -4.43 7.03 -4.08
CA ALA A 113 -4.81 6.37 -5.32
C ALA A 113 -5.73 5.19 -4.95
N VAL A 114 -7.04 5.38 -5.05
CA VAL A 114 -8.03 4.35 -4.73
C VAL A 114 -8.05 3.31 -5.83
N PHE A 115 -8.10 3.77 -7.08
CA PHE A 115 -7.98 2.91 -8.26
C PHE A 115 -7.56 3.78 -9.44
N TRP A 116 -6.36 4.36 -9.35
CA TRP A 116 -5.92 5.31 -10.35
C TRP A 116 -5.55 4.59 -11.65
N THR A 117 -6.20 5.00 -12.74
CA THR A 117 -5.92 4.49 -14.10
C THR A 117 -5.82 5.64 -15.08
N GLU A 118 -4.93 5.51 -16.07
CA GLU A 118 -4.74 6.55 -17.08
C GLU A 118 -6.00 6.71 -17.96
N SER A 119 -6.49 7.94 -18.06
CA SER A 119 -7.80 8.27 -18.64
C SER A 119 -7.98 7.81 -20.08
N GLU A 120 -6.98 7.99 -20.94
CA GLU A 120 -7.08 7.72 -22.37
C GLU A 120 -7.22 6.22 -22.67
N HIS A 121 -6.49 5.38 -21.94
CA HIS A 121 -6.45 3.94 -22.15
C HIS A 121 -7.55 3.18 -21.39
N SER A 122 -7.92 3.64 -20.18
CA SER A 122 -8.87 2.92 -19.30
C SER A 122 -10.31 3.44 -19.38
N GLY A 123 -10.57 4.54 -20.13
CA GLY A 123 -11.88 5.18 -20.17
C GLY A 123 -12.31 5.78 -18.83
N SER A 124 -11.39 5.96 -17.87
CA SER A 124 -11.71 6.34 -16.50
C SER A 124 -12.31 7.75 -16.36
N TYR A 125 -12.12 8.63 -17.34
CA TYR A 125 -12.79 9.95 -17.40
C TYR A 125 -14.32 9.85 -17.54
N LYS A 126 -14.83 8.71 -18.03
CA LYS A 126 -16.26 8.44 -18.19
C LYS A 126 -16.93 8.00 -16.88
N ARG A 127 -16.15 7.64 -15.86
CA ARG A 127 -16.69 7.19 -14.57
C ARG A 127 -17.55 8.29 -13.95
N ARG A 128 -18.68 7.89 -13.37
CA ARG A 128 -19.53 8.75 -12.56
C ARG A 128 -18.99 8.79 -11.13
N LEU A 129 -19.19 9.92 -10.47
CA LEU A 129 -18.58 10.18 -9.17
C LEU A 129 -19.63 10.80 -8.24
N PHE A 130 -19.85 10.18 -7.09
CA PHE A 130 -20.68 10.74 -6.02
C PHE A 130 -19.84 11.01 -4.78
N VAL A 131 -20.13 12.09 -4.07
CA VAL A 131 -19.50 12.41 -2.79
C VAL A 131 -20.50 12.92 -1.76
N ARG A 132 -20.28 12.55 -0.50
CA ARG A 132 -21.00 13.11 0.66
C ARG A 132 -20.13 13.06 1.90
N GLU A 133 -20.21 14.10 2.74
CA GLU A 133 -19.83 13.97 4.15
C GLU A 133 -21.08 13.62 4.98
N SER A 134 -21.02 12.50 5.69
CA SER A 134 -22.11 11.94 6.48
C SER A 134 -21.90 12.16 7.97
N ILE A 135 -22.95 12.63 8.64
CA ILE A 135 -23.10 12.59 10.11
C ILE A 135 -24.30 11.71 10.51
N ASP A 136 -24.84 10.92 9.57
CA ASP A 136 -25.95 10.02 9.82
C ASP A 136 -25.53 8.90 10.78
N LYS A 137 -26.37 8.64 11.79
CA LYS A 137 -26.05 7.70 12.87
C LYS A 137 -25.79 6.28 12.39
N ASN A 138 -26.48 5.82 11.34
CA ASN A 138 -26.24 4.48 10.81
C ASN A 138 -24.89 4.39 10.13
N THR A 139 -24.56 5.40 9.31
CA THR A 139 -23.24 5.51 8.66
C THR A 139 -22.11 5.58 9.69
N LEU A 140 -22.26 6.43 10.71
CA LEU A 140 -21.29 6.58 11.79
C LEU A 140 -21.13 5.28 12.58
N GLY A 141 -22.24 4.60 12.90
CA GLY A 141 -22.22 3.33 13.62
C GLY A 141 -21.52 2.21 12.84
N LEU A 142 -21.74 2.12 11.52
CA LEU A 142 -21.02 1.17 10.67
C LEU A 142 -19.51 1.46 10.69
N ALA A 143 -19.09 2.69 10.39
CA ALA A 143 -17.69 3.09 10.40
C ALA A 143 -17.01 2.90 11.76
N GLN A 144 -17.73 3.23 12.84
CA GLN A 144 -17.28 3.02 14.21
C GLN A 144 -16.98 1.54 14.49
N ASN A 145 -17.89 0.65 14.11
CA ASN A 145 -17.73 -0.79 14.35
C ASN A 145 -16.53 -1.35 13.59
N GLU A 146 -16.38 -1.00 12.31
CA GLU A 146 -15.24 -1.44 11.50
C GLU A 146 -13.90 -1.04 12.13
N VAL A 147 -13.75 0.23 12.52
CA VAL A 147 -12.52 0.73 13.16
C VAL A 147 -12.29 0.06 14.50
N ASN A 148 -13.31 -0.02 15.35
CA ASN A 148 -13.17 -0.59 16.69
C ASN A 148 -12.80 -2.07 16.68
N ILE A 149 -13.36 -2.85 15.75
CA ILE A 149 -13.05 -4.27 15.57
C ILE A 149 -11.62 -4.43 15.03
N GLN A 150 -11.30 -3.72 13.94
CA GLN A 150 -10.02 -3.89 13.26
C GLN A 150 -8.83 -3.43 14.10
N PHE A 151 -8.97 -2.28 14.78
CA PHE A 151 -7.91 -1.68 15.59
C PHE A 151 -8.01 -2.05 17.08
N ARG A 152 -8.93 -2.94 17.46
CA ARG A 152 -9.13 -3.46 18.82
C ARG A 152 -9.34 -2.36 19.87
N TYR A 153 -10.00 -1.29 19.49
CA TYR A 153 -10.36 -0.19 20.38
C TYR A 153 -11.58 -0.48 21.26
N GLY A 154 -12.21 -1.65 21.08
CA GLY A 154 -13.39 -2.06 21.83
C GLY A 154 -14.59 -1.23 21.41
N ASN A 155 -14.89 -0.16 22.14
CA ASN A 155 -15.91 0.82 21.76
C ASN A 155 -15.45 2.26 22.03
N SER A 156 -14.14 2.49 22.08
CA SER A 156 -13.57 3.78 22.46
C SER A 156 -13.44 4.76 21.29
N PHE A 157 -13.35 4.26 20.06
CA PHE A 157 -13.39 5.12 18.88
C PHE A 157 -14.84 5.50 18.54
N THR A 158 -15.06 6.78 18.22
CA THR A 158 -16.35 7.31 17.76
C THR A 158 -16.09 8.37 16.70
N PRO A 159 -16.46 8.15 15.43
CA PRO A 159 -16.23 9.11 14.37
C PRO A 159 -17.15 10.33 14.48
N GLN A 160 -16.66 11.50 14.09
CA GLN A 160 -17.43 12.73 13.98
C GLN A 160 -18.19 12.80 12.64
N SER A 161 -17.53 12.44 11.55
CA SER A 161 -18.11 12.38 10.22
C SER A 161 -17.42 11.33 9.36
N VAL A 162 -18.06 10.93 8.26
CA VAL A 162 -17.47 10.04 7.25
C VAL A 162 -17.66 10.66 5.87
N ILE A 163 -16.57 10.93 5.16
CA ILE A 163 -16.63 11.32 3.74
C ILE A 163 -16.71 10.03 2.92
N ILE A 164 -17.78 9.84 2.16
CA ILE A 164 -17.97 8.70 1.26
C ILE A 164 -17.80 9.21 -0.16
N ILE A 165 -16.90 8.59 -0.91
CA ILE A 165 -16.65 8.87 -2.33
C ILE A 165 -16.89 7.58 -3.10
N THR A 166 -17.75 7.63 -4.11
CA THR A 166 -18.17 6.46 -4.90
C THR A 166 -17.89 6.67 -6.37
N TRP A 167 -17.13 5.76 -6.97
CA TRP A 167 -16.88 5.71 -8.42
C TRP A 167 -17.71 4.61 -9.05
N LEU A 168 -18.37 4.95 -10.16
CA LEU A 168 -19.27 4.05 -10.87
C LEU A 168 -18.93 4.03 -12.36
N GLU A 169 -19.30 2.96 -13.03
CA GLU A 169 -19.35 2.95 -14.48
C GLU A 169 -20.35 4.00 -15.01
N GLU A 170 -20.13 4.44 -16.24
CA GLU A 170 -21.05 5.32 -16.95
C GLU A 170 -22.40 4.63 -17.25
N SER A 171 -22.39 3.30 -17.33
CA SER A 171 -23.56 2.48 -17.64
C SER A 171 -24.69 2.67 -16.62
N GLU A 172 -25.94 2.72 -17.10
CA GLU A 172 -27.11 2.77 -16.23
C GLU A 172 -27.46 1.35 -15.72
N GLY A 173 -27.58 1.19 -14.39
CA GLY A 173 -27.97 -0.06 -13.75
C GLY A 173 -27.77 -0.05 -12.23
N ASP A 174 -28.43 -0.97 -11.51
CA ASP A 174 -28.42 -1.03 -10.04
C ASP A 174 -27.12 -1.62 -9.44
N ASN A 175 -26.14 -2.02 -10.26
CA ASN A 175 -24.86 -2.61 -9.83
C ASN A 175 -23.70 -2.08 -10.69
N ASN A 176 -23.49 -0.77 -10.71
CA ASN A 176 -22.42 -0.12 -11.49
C ASN A 176 -21.32 0.50 -10.61
N VAL A 177 -21.38 0.33 -9.29
CA VAL A 177 -20.33 0.82 -8.37
C VAL A 177 -19.06 0.01 -8.57
N LEU A 178 -17.99 0.65 -9.00
CA LEU A 178 -16.69 0.02 -9.14
C LEU A 178 -16.00 -0.11 -7.77
N PHE A 179 -15.88 1.02 -7.08
CA PHE A 179 -15.19 1.11 -5.80
C PHE A 179 -15.60 2.35 -4.99
N GLN A 180 -15.35 2.31 -3.69
CA GLN A 180 -15.55 3.42 -2.76
C GLN A 180 -14.30 3.69 -1.93
N LEU A 181 -14.17 4.94 -1.53
CA LEU A 181 -13.31 5.38 -0.43
C LEU A 181 -14.19 6.05 0.62
N ALA A 182 -14.14 5.55 1.85
CA ALA A 182 -14.69 6.23 3.01
C ALA A 182 -13.55 6.75 3.91
N LEU A 183 -13.46 8.07 4.07
CA LEU A 183 -12.59 8.71 5.05
C LEU A 183 -13.35 8.89 6.36
N ILE A 184 -12.98 8.13 7.38
CA ILE A 184 -13.63 8.10 8.69
C ILE A 184 -12.88 9.08 9.59
N LEU A 185 -13.54 10.18 9.96
CA LEU A 185 -12.91 11.34 10.57
C LEU A 185 -13.26 11.45 12.05
N ASP A 186 -12.24 11.67 12.87
CA ASP A 186 -12.36 12.08 14.27
C ASP A 186 -11.37 13.23 14.55
N LYS A 187 -11.52 13.90 15.70
CA LYS A 187 -10.63 14.97 16.17
C LYS A 187 -9.18 14.56 16.23
N ASN A 188 -8.89 13.28 16.53
CA ASN A 188 -7.53 12.80 16.80
C ASN A 188 -7.14 11.57 15.97
N ALA A 189 -8.01 11.09 15.10
CA ALA A 189 -7.75 9.91 14.28
C ALA A 189 -8.46 10.00 12.93
N CYS A 190 -7.86 9.36 11.93
CA CYS A 190 -8.41 9.34 10.58
C CYS A 190 -8.10 7.99 9.94
N PHE A 191 -9.12 7.39 9.31
CA PHE A 191 -9.01 6.10 8.65
C PHE A 191 -9.49 6.20 7.21
N ALA A 192 -8.79 5.54 6.30
CA ALA A 192 -9.20 5.33 4.93
C ALA A 192 -9.72 3.90 4.77
N HIS A 193 -11.01 3.78 4.47
CA HIS A 193 -11.68 2.52 4.18
C HIS A 193 -11.89 2.40 2.66
N PHE A 194 -11.16 1.50 2.02
CA PHE A 194 -11.27 1.17 0.60
C PHE A 194 -12.22 -0.01 0.44
N VAL A 195 -13.18 0.10 -0.47
CA VAL A 195 -14.18 -0.95 -0.72
C VAL A 195 -14.25 -1.17 -2.22
N TYR A 196 -13.79 -2.33 -2.70
CA TYR A 196 -13.82 -2.70 -4.13
C TYR A 196 -14.99 -3.64 -4.39
N SER A 197 -15.92 -3.24 -5.28
CA SER A 197 -17.08 -4.06 -5.63
C SER A 197 -16.76 -4.98 -6.80
N HIS A 198 -16.71 -4.45 -8.02
CA HIS A 198 -16.45 -5.20 -9.25
C HIS A 198 -15.53 -4.39 -10.17
N VAL A 199 -14.32 -4.10 -9.68
CA VAL A 199 -13.33 -3.39 -10.50
C VAL A 199 -12.85 -4.25 -11.67
N PRO A 200 -12.60 -3.66 -12.85
CA PRO A 200 -12.04 -4.38 -13.98
C PRO A 200 -10.65 -4.92 -13.67
N GLU A 201 -10.29 -6.04 -14.27
CA GLU A 201 -8.93 -6.59 -14.22
C GLU A 201 -8.03 -5.81 -15.17
N GLU A 202 -7.40 -4.75 -14.65
CA GLU A 202 -6.52 -3.86 -15.41
C GLU A 202 -5.34 -3.39 -14.56
N GLU A 203 -4.37 -2.74 -15.21
CA GLU A 203 -3.26 -2.09 -14.52
C GLU A 203 -3.75 -0.78 -13.88
N ALA A 204 -3.82 -0.77 -12.56
CA ALA A 204 -4.18 0.40 -11.77
C ALA A 204 -3.13 0.66 -10.68
N ILE A 205 -2.86 1.93 -10.39
CA ILE A 205 -2.06 2.32 -9.23
C ILE A 205 -2.99 2.46 -8.03
N ILE A 206 -2.67 1.72 -6.97
CA ILE A 206 -3.49 1.59 -5.76
C ILE A 206 -2.60 1.76 -4.54
N GLY A 207 -2.87 2.77 -3.73
CA GLY A 207 -2.11 3.03 -2.53
C GLY A 207 -2.23 4.44 -1.97
N ILE A 208 -1.39 4.69 -0.98
CA ILE A 208 -1.31 5.94 -0.25
C ILE A 208 0.09 6.48 -0.40
N ASN A 209 0.20 7.73 -0.83
CA ASN A 209 1.45 8.46 -0.92
C ASN A 209 1.44 9.61 0.09
N GLY A 210 2.41 9.64 1.00
CA GLY A 210 2.55 10.69 1.98
C GLY A 210 3.50 11.80 1.54
N PRO A 211 3.52 12.94 2.26
CA PRO A 211 4.51 13.97 1.99
C PRO A 211 5.91 13.45 2.36
N GLN A 212 6.84 13.54 1.43
CA GLN A 212 8.26 13.32 1.73
C GLN A 212 8.76 14.45 2.63
N SER A 213 9.47 14.11 3.70
CA SER A 213 10.37 15.07 4.34
C SER A 213 11.57 15.22 3.43
N ILE A 214 11.86 16.43 2.96
CA ILE A 214 13.17 16.74 2.38
C ILE A 214 14.16 16.48 3.53
N SER A 215 14.80 15.32 3.54
CA SER A 215 16.06 15.20 4.25
C SER A 215 17.00 16.14 3.53
N SER A 216 17.47 17.18 4.22
CA SER A 216 18.62 17.95 3.79
C SER A 216 19.75 16.98 3.44
N GLN A 217 19.93 16.69 2.16
CA GLN A 217 21.15 16.12 1.64
C GLN A 217 22.21 17.23 1.70
N GLN A 218 22.73 17.48 2.90
CA GLN A 218 24.08 17.96 3.07
C GLN A 218 24.85 16.76 3.61
N ASP A 219 25.42 15.98 2.71
CA ASP A 219 26.57 15.12 3.00
C ASP A 219 27.24 14.73 1.67
N ASN A 220 28.36 15.42 1.42
CA ASN A 220 29.56 14.93 0.74
C ASN A 220 29.44 14.52 -0.74
N GLU A 221 29.27 15.51 -1.62
CA GLU A 221 29.97 15.51 -2.90
C GLU A 221 31.24 16.35 -2.77
N GLU A 222 32.28 15.76 -2.19
CA GLU A 222 33.65 16.17 -2.51
C GLU A 222 34.52 14.93 -2.62
N ILE A 223 35.36 14.93 -3.66
CA ILE A 223 36.27 13.86 -4.11
C ILE A 223 35.66 12.92 -5.16
N LYS A 224 35.67 13.42 -6.40
CA LYS A 224 36.29 12.78 -7.57
C LYS A 224 36.10 13.71 -8.76
N ASN A 225 37.13 14.46 -9.11
CA ASN A 225 37.34 15.04 -10.44
C ASN A 225 38.74 15.62 -10.52
N GLU A 226 39.75 14.75 -10.65
CA GLU A 226 40.98 15.13 -11.35
C GLU A 226 41.39 13.93 -12.21
N GLU A 227 40.92 13.91 -13.45
CA GLU A 227 41.66 13.28 -14.54
C GLU A 227 41.49 14.14 -15.79
N GLU A 228 42.57 14.89 -16.03
CA GLU A 228 43.20 15.17 -17.31
C GLU A 228 42.36 15.64 -18.49
N THR A 229 42.56 16.91 -18.85
CA THR A 229 42.82 17.26 -20.26
C THR A 229 43.75 18.48 -20.32
N LEU A 230 44.90 18.35 -21.00
CA LEU A 230 45.38 19.29 -22.02
C LEU A 230 46.78 18.90 -22.54
N THR A 231 46.78 18.53 -23.83
CA THR A 231 47.74 18.91 -24.90
C THR A 231 49.17 18.35 -24.93
N ASN A 232 49.45 17.64 -26.03
CA ASN A 232 50.78 17.38 -26.62
C ASN A 232 51.59 18.68 -26.84
N PRO A 233 52.94 18.63 -26.84
CA PRO A 233 53.66 18.38 -28.10
C PRO A 233 54.90 17.46 -28.02
N SER A 234 55.16 16.81 -29.17
CA SER A 234 56.34 16.19 -29.81
C SER A 234 57.76 16.12 -29.18
N PRO A 235 58.63 15.22 -29.71
CA PRO A 235 59.69 14.54 -28.95
C PRO A 235 61.10 15.07 -29.21
N ILE A 236 62.02 14.88 -28.25
CA ILE A 236 63.47 14.92 -28.47
C ILE A 236 64.15 13.83 -27.65
N ALA A 237 65.10 13.16 -28.31
CA ALA A 237 65.92 12.06 -27.85
C ALA A 237 66.96 12.47 -26.79
N ASP A 238 67.43 11.52 -25.98
CA ASP A 238 68.76 10.91 -26.16
C ASP A 238 69.06 9.90 -25.05
N VAL A 239 69.75 8.85 -25.49
CA VAL A 239 70.23 7.68 -24.75
C VAL A 239 71.62 8.01 -24.22
N GLU A 240 71.95 7.60 -22.99
CA GLU A 240 73.35 7.32 -22.65
C GLU A 240 73.46 6.16 -21.66
N GLU A 241 74.39 5.25 -22.00
CA GLU A 241 74.68 3.94 -21.43
C GLU A 241 75.37 4.02 -20.05
N ILE A 242 75.40 2.90 -19.29
CA ILE A 242 76.64 2.13 -19.03
C ILE A 242 76.31 0.86 -18.20
N PRO A 243 77.06 -0.25 -18.40
CA PRO A 243 76.64 -1.64 -18.11
C PRO A 243 77.38 -2.35 -16.95
N GLU A 244 76.74 -3.45 -16.50
CA GLU A 244 77.22 -4.80 -16.11
C GLU A 244 78.45 -5.08 -15.19
N GLU A 245 78.33 -6.23 -14.50
CA GLU A 245 79.25 -6.94 -13.60
C GLU A 245 79.39 -6.36 -12.18
N ILE A 246 78.94 -7.00 -11.09
CA ILE A 246 79.21 -8.36 -10.55
C ILE A 246 77.98 -8.69 -9.65
N ARG A 247 77.08 -9.66 -9.88
CA ARG A 247 77.15 -11.12 -10.04
C ARG A 247 78.01 -11.84 -8.99
N GLU A 248 77.43 -12.12 -7.81
CA GLU A 248 77.59 -13.39 -7.03
C GLU A 248 76.97 -13.39 -5.61
N GLU A 249 75.80 -12.77 -5.37
CA GLU A 249 75.06 -12.94 -4.09
C GLU A 249 73.54 -13.20 -4.21
N GLU A 250 73.01 -13.48 -5.41
CA GLU A 250 71.55 -13.60 -5.61
C GLU A 250 71.01 -15.04 -5.52
N GLU A 251 71.84 -16.08 -5.59
CA GLU A 251 71.33 -17.47 -5.68
C GLU A 251 70.94 -18.13 -4.34
N LYS A 252 71.13 -17.44 -3.19
CA LYS A 252 70.68 -17.93 -1.87
C LYS A 252 69.49 -17.17 -1.27
N ARG A 253 69.03 -16.07 -1.88
CA ARG A 253 67.81 -15.37 -1.43
C ARG A 253 66.54 -15.84 -2.15
N GLU A 254 66.65 -16.39 -3.36
CA GLU A 254 65.48 -16.83 -4.12
C GLU A 254 64.87 -18.17 -3.66
N THR A 255 65.64 -19.01 -2.96
CA THR A 255 65.13 -20.30 -2.44
C THR A 255 64.38 -20.15 -1.12
N SER A 256 64.64 -19.12 -0.32
CA SER A 256 63.85 -18.82 0.90
C SER A 256 62.58 -18.01 0.61
N PHE A 257 62.60 -17.13 -0.41
CA PHE A 257 61.43 -16.32 -0.76
C PHE A 257 60.28 -17.14 -1.40
N ASN A 258 60.63 -18.16 -2.20
CA ASN A 258 59.63 -19.02 -2.87
C ASN A 258 58.96 -20.07 -1.96
N GLN A 259 59.55 -20.43 -0.82
CA GLN A 259 58.86 -21.25 0.19
C GLN A 259 57.89 -20.44 1.05
N GLN A 260 58.24 -19.20 1.40
CA GLN A 260 57.37 -18.30 2.18
C GLN A 260 56.10 -17.90 1.41
N ASN A 261 56.24 -17.64 0.09
CA ASN A 261 55.12 -17.27 -0.77
C ASN A 261 54.12 -18.42 -1.01
N ASN A 262 54.57 -19.68 -1.02
CA ASN A 262 53.70 -20.83 -1.22
C ASN A 262 52.86 -21.19 0.03
N LEU A 263 53.41 -21.03 1.23
CA LEU A 263 52.67 -21.21 2.49
C LEU A 263 51.62 -20.09 2.71
N ASN A 264 51.96 -18.84 2.39
CA ASN A 264 51.02 -17.71 2.46
C ASN A 264 49.90 -17.81 1.41
N ASN A 265 50.18 -18.34 0.21
CA ASN A 265 49.15 -18.57 -0.80
C ASN A 265 48.18 -19.71 -0.41
N GLN A 266 48.64 -20.79 0.22
CA GLN A 266 47.75 -21.85 0.70
C GLN A 266 46.86 -21.40 1.87
N GLN A 267 47.38 -20.59 2.79
CA GLN A 267 46.58 -20.02 3.89
C GLN A 267 45.55 -18.99 3.37
N ASN A 268 45.92 -18.15 2.41
CA ASN A 268 44.99 -17.19 1.79
C ASN A 268 43.87 -17.88 1.00
N ILE A 269 44.13 -19.00 0.33
CA ILE A 269 43.11 -19.76 -0.42
C ILE A 269 42.11 -20.42 0.55
N GLN A 270 42.56 -20.99 1.67
CA GLN A 270 41.66 -21.55 2.70
C GLN A 270 40.85 -20.47 3.44
N GLN A 271 41.41 -19.28 3.69
CA GLN A 271 40.66 -18.15 4.23
C GLN A 271 39.67 -17.56 3.21
N LYS A 272 40.02 -17.52 1.91
CA LYS A 272 39.09 -17.14 0.83
C LYS A 272 37.92 -18.11 0.76
N HIS A 273 38.16 -19.43 0.80
CA HIS A 273 37.08 -20.43 0.77
C HIS A 273 36.15 -20.34 2.00
N LYS A 274 36.68 -20.11 3.21
CA LYS A 274 35.83 -19.87 4.40
C LYS A 274 35.06 -18.55 4.35
N ARG A 275 35.59 -17.50 3.69
CA ARG A 275 34.87 -16.23 3.47
C ARG A 275 33.75 -16.39 2.44
N VAL A 276 33.98 -17.15 1.38
CA VAL A 276 33.01 -17.34 0.27
C VAL A 276 31.79 -18.16 0.70
N GLU A 277 31.87 -18.98 1.74
CA GLU A 277 30.70 -19.69 2.30
C GLU A 277 29.88 -18.86 3.32
N ALA A 278 30.45 -17.81 3.91
CA ALA A 278 29.76 -16.94 4.87
C ALA A 278 29.12 -15.69 4.23
N ILE A 279 29.62 -15.25 3.07
CA ILE A 279 29.10 -14.12 2.30
C ILE A 279 27.63 -14.30 1.87
N PRO A 280 27.13 -15.49 1.49
CA PRO A 280 25.72 -15.65 1.10
C PRO A 280 24.76 -15.45 2.28
N ILE A 281 25.15 -15.81 3.51
CA ILE A 281 24.30 -15.69 4.69
C ILE A 281 24.34 -14.25 5.22
N LEU A 282 25.51 -13.62 5.26
CA LEU A 282 25.64 -12.23 5.67
C LEU A 282 25.04 -11.26 4.64
N GLU A 283 25.12 -11.55 3.34
CA GLU A 283 24.41 -10.80 2.29
C GLU A 283 22.92 -11.11 2.24
N ARG A 284 22.47 -12.33 2.56
CA ARG A 284 21.04 -12.61 2.78
C ARG A 284 20.52 -11.88 4.00
N HIS A 285 21.30 -11.81 5.09
CA HIS A 285 20.96 -11.03 6.27
C HIS A 285 21.07 -9.52 6.01
N LYS A 286 22.00 -9.04 5.17
CA LYS A 286 22.03 -7.64 4.71
C LYS A 286 20.89 -7.31 3.76
N ARG A 287 20.49 -8.21 2.85
CA ARG A 287 19.30 -8.02 1.98
C ARG A 287 17.99 -8.16 2.76
N GLN A 288 17.98 -8.94 3.85
CA GLN A 288 16.90 -8.93 4.85
C GLN A 288 16.95 -7.65 5.69
N GLN A 289 18.13 -7.16 6.10
CA GLN A 289 18.32 -5.91 6.86
C GLN A 289 18.03 -4.65 6.02
N GLU A 290 18.32 -4.65 4.72
CA GLU A 290 17.96 -3.59 3.76
C GLU A 290 16.45 -3.65 3.43
N LYS A 291 15.83 -4.84 3.45
CA LYS A 291 14.36 -4.96 3.52
C LYS A 291 13.78 -4.48 4.87
N HIS A 292 14.58 -4.48 5.94
CA HIS A 292 14.21 -4.00 7.27
C HIS A 292 14.60 -2.54 7.55
N SER A 293 15.19 -1.82 6.60
CA SER A 293 15.23 -0.35 6.64
C SER A 293 13.91 0.23 6.10
N LYS A 294 12.83 0.05 6.85
CA LYS A 294 11.59 0.81 6.69
C LYS A 294 11.17 1.34 8.06
N GLN A 295 12.02 2.20 8.62
CA GLN A 295 11.57 3.21 9.56
C GLN A 295 10.37 3.94 8.94
N HIS A 296 9.22 3.91 9.62
CA HIS A 296 8.08 4.80 9.42
C HIS A 296 7.77 5.11 7.93
N SER A 297 7.19 4.16 7.21
CA SER A 297 6.76 4.41 5.83
C SER A 297 5.51 5.30 5.81
N LYS A 298 5.66 6.54 5.35
CA LYS A 298 4.56 7.47 5.01
C LYS A 298 3.74 7.04 3.79
N HIS A 299 3.95 5.83 3.29
CA HIS A 299 3.39 5.33 2.04
C HIS A 299 2.94 3.89 2.22
N PHE A 300 1.90 3.49 1.49
CA PHE A 300 1.44 2.11 1.39
C PHE A 300 1.11 1.77 -0.06
N VAL A 301 1.58 0.61 -0.52
CA VAL A 301 1.34 0.11 -1.88
C VAL A 301 0.49 -1.14 -1.74
N PHE A 302 -0.67 -1.16 -2.37
CA PHE A 302 -1.55 -2.33 -2.31
C PHE A 302 -0.96 -3.48 -3.14
N PRO A 303 -1.30 -4.74 -2.80
CA PRO A 303 -1.02 -5.88 -3.63
C PRO A 303 -1.51 -5.67 -5.06
N GLY A 304 -0.69 -6.00 -6.04
CA GLY A 304 -1.07 -5.91 -7.46
C GLY A 304 -1.05 -4.49 -8.05
N SER A 305 -0.85 -3.44 -7.24
CA SER A 305 -0.70 -2.06 -7.74
C SER A 305 0.38 -1.97 -8.84
N GLY A 306 0.02 -1.36 -9.98
CA GLY A 306 0.87 -1.25 -11.17
C GLY A 306 1.10 -2.56 -11.91
N LYS A 307 0.25 -3.58 -11.67
CA LYS A 307 0.29 -4.86 -12.38
C LYS A 307 -1.09 -5.39 -12.71
N THR A 308 -1.87 -5.75 -11.69
CA THR A 308 -3.23 -6.28 -11.81
C THR A 308 -4.03 -5.93 -10.57
N SER A 309 -5.26 -5.46 -10.77
CA SER A 309 -6.22 -5.17 -9.70
C SER A 309 -6.78 -6.41 -9.00
N LEU A 310 -6.56 -7.61 -9.51
CA LEU A 310 -7.18 -8.84 -8.99
C LEU A 310 -6.86 -9.08 -7.50
N GLN A 311 -5.66 -8.73 -7.06
CA GLN A 311 -5.24 -8.99 -5.68
C GLN A 311 -5.99 -8.11 -4.67
N VAL A 312 -6.34 -6.87 -5.04
CA VAL A 312 -7.04 -5.96 -4.11
C VAL A 312 -8.49 -6.36 -3.86
N THR A 313 -9.11 -7.10 -4.78
CA THR A 313 -10.48 -7.63 -4.63
C THR A 313 -10.53 -8.97 -3.90
N GLN A 314 -9.45 -9.75 -3.95
CA GLN A 314 -9.36 -11.07 -3.33
C GLN A 314 -8.82 -11.05 -1.90
N GLN A 315 -7.99 -10.07 -1.57
CA GLN A 315 -7.35 -9.92 -0.26
C GLN A 315 -8.02 -8.83 0.57
N SER A 316 -7.69 -8.79 1.86
CA SER A 316 -8.23 -7.83 2.83
C SER A 316 -7.38 -7.79 4.08
N ASN A 317 -7.34 -6.65 4.77
CA ASN A 317 -6.80 -6.58 6.12
C ASN A 317 -7.87 -6.64 7.22
N ILE A 318 -9.16 -6.63 6.87
CA ILE A 318 -10.29 -6.69 7.81
C ILE A 318 -11.07 -8.01 7.73
N GLY A 319 -10.59 -8.96 6.91
CA GLY A 319 -11.19 -10.29 6.75
C GLY A 319 -12.36 -10.36 5.77
N ILE A 320 -12.61 -9.30 4.99
CA ILE A 320 -13.65 -9.28 3.94
C ILE A 320 -12.99 -8.96 2.61
N PRO A 321 -12.92 -9.91 1.66
CA PRO A 321 -12.29 -9.70 0.36
C PRO A 321 -12.74 -8.39 -0.31
N GLY A 322 -11.78 -7.57 -0.74
CA GLY A 322 -12.07 -6.29 -1.37
C GLY A 322 -12.24 -5.11 -0.41
N GLU A 323 -12.25 -5.34 0.91
CA GLU A 323 -12.28 -4.27 1.91
C GLU A 323 -10.93 -4.09 2.59
N TRP A 324 -10.50 -2.83 2.71
CA TRP A 324 -9.24 -2.48 3.36
C TRP A 324 -9.38 -1.24 4.24
N LEU A 325 -8.95 -1.33 5.50
CA LEU A 325 -9.06 -0.23 6.45
C LEU A 325 -7.68 0.19 6.98
N ILE A 326 -7.25 1.40 6.66
CA ILE A 326 -5.91 1.89 6.99
C ILE A 326 -6.02 3.14 7.86
N ARG A 327 -5.26 3.19 8.96
CA ARG A 327 -5.12 4.41 9.78
C ARG A 327 -4.09 5.35 9.16
N ILE A 328 -4.46 6.61 8.95
CA ILE A 328 -3.70 7.56 8.11
C ILE A 328 -3.35 8.89 8.82
N ASP A 329 -3.70 9.07 10.10
CA ASP A 329 -3.45 10.32 10.83
C ASP A 329 -2.02 10.52 11.35
N ASN A 330 -1.26 9.45 11.59
CA ASN A 330 0.01 9.55 12.34
C ASN A 330 1.13 10.23 11.53
N PRO A 331 1.87 11.19 12.12
CA PRO A 331 2.88 12.01 11.41
C PRO A 331 4.00 11.24 10.73
N GLU A 332 4.28 10.03 11.20
CA GLU A 332 5.44 9.28 10.76
C GLU A 332 5.07 8.20 9.75
N ARG A 333 3.86 7.63 9.82
CA ARG A 333 3.50 6.44 9.04
C ARG A 333 1.99 6.19 8.96
N VAL A 334 1.61 5.30 8.05
CA VAL A 334 0.27 4.70 8.03
C VAL A 334 0.27 3.35 8.74
N PHE A 335 -0.87 2.94 9.32
CA PHE A 335 -1.01 1.64 9.98
C PHE A 335 -2.08 0.79 9.31
N LEU A 336 -1.68 -0.42 8.94
CA LEU A 336 -2.57 -1.44 8.36
C LEU A 336 -3.33 -2.22 9.44
N CYS A 337 -2.69 -2.49 10.57
CA CYS A 337 -3.23 -3.32 11.64
C CYS A 337 -3.27 -2.55 12.96
N GLY A 338 -4.18 -2.95 13.86
CA GLY A 338 -4.12 -2.57 15.26
C GLY A 338 -2.86 -3.08 15.95
N ALA A 339 -2.58 -2.53 17.14
CA ALA A 339 -1.47 -3.01 17.96
C ALA A 339 -1.63 -4.50 18.30
N GLY A 340 -0.51 -5.22 18.33
CA GLY A 340 -0.47 -6.68 18.55
C GLY A 340 -0.61 -7.53 17.28
N PHE A 341 -0.81 -6.92 16.10
CA PHE A 341 -0.99 -7.65 14.85
C PHE A 341 -0.12 -7.12 13.71
N LYS A 342 0.24 -8.02 12.79
CA LYS A 342 0.99 -7.74 11.57
C LYS A 342 0.54 -8.61 10.40
N GLY A 343 1.26 -8.47 9.29
CA GLY A 343 0.94 -9.10 8.03
C GLY A 343 -0.02 -8.24 7.23
N LEU A 344 -0.11 -8.54 5.94
CA LEU A 344 -1.00 -7.84 5.03
C LEU A 344 -2.48 -8.01 5.43
N GLU A 345 -2.83 -9.19 5.96
CA GLU A 345 -4.18 -9.53 6.39
C GLU A 345 -4.41 -9.32 7.89
N CYS A 346 -3.43 -8.79 8.62
CA CYS A 346 -3.50 -8.57 10.08
C CYS A 346 -3.78 -9.84 10.91
N VAL A 347 -3.40 -11.01 10.43
CA VAL A 347 -3.60 -12.32 11.10
C VAL A 347 -2.41 -12.76 11.96
N ASP A 348 -1.22 -12.23 11.67
CA ASP A 348 0.00 -12.60 12.40
C ASP A 348 0.10 -11.79 13.70
N SER A 349 0.59 -12.41 14.77
CA SER A 349 0.72 -11.73 16.08
C SER A 349 2.05 -10.96 16.23
N CYS A 350 2.00 -9.89 17.03
CA CYS A 350 3.12 -9.12 17.55
C CYS A 350 3.00 -8.94 19.06
N LEU A 351 3.98 -8.28 19.69
CA LEU A 351 3.78 -7.84 21.07
C LEU A 351 2.59 -6.86 21.13
N PRO A 352 1.76 -6.90 22.20
CA PRO A 352 0.54 -6.10 22.29
C PRO A 352 0.73 -4.58 22.12
N SER A 353 1.93 -4.06 22.41
CA SER A 353 2.29 -2.65 22.25
C SER A 353 2.89 -2.31 20.88
N GLN A 354 3.22 -3.32 20.07
CA GLN A 354 3.82 -3.15 18.75
C GLN A 354 2.76 -3.06 17.67
N TRP A 355 3.04 -2.27 16.65
CA TRP A 355 2.21 -2.14 15.46
C TRP A 355 2.86 -2.88 14.30
N TYR A 356 2.08 -3.18 13.25
CA TYR A 356 2.50 -3.92 12.04
C TYR A 356 3.97 -3.77 11.63
N MET A 357 4.47 -2.53 11.49
CA MET A 357 5.85 -2.23 11.05
C MET A 357 6.88 -2.20 12.20
N ASP A 358 6.45 -2.14 13.46
CA ASP A 358 7.29 -2.13 14.67
C ASP A 358 7.48 -3.52 15.29
N CYS A 359 6.90 -4.54 14.66
CA CYS A 359 6.99 -5.90 15.16
C CYS A 359 8.43 -6.41 15.06
N LEU A 360 9.12 -6.44 16.19
CA LEU A 360 10.42 -7.08 16.29
C LEU A 360 10.24 -8.57 15.97
N PHE A 361 11.11 -9.10 15.12
CA PHE A 361 11.29 -10.55 15.07
C PHE A 361 11.78 -10.96 16.45
N LEU A 362 10.94 -11.63 17.22
CA LEU A 362 11.46 -12.55 18.23
C LEU A 362 12.24 -13.61 17.44
N SER A 363 13.55 -13.39 17.29
CA SER A 363 14.47 -14.49 17.08
C SER A 363 14.27 -15.40 18.29
N LEU A 364 13.55 -16.50 18.08
CA LEU A 364 13.48 -17.59 19.05
C LEU A 364 14.92 -17.93 19.44
N PHE A 365 15.21 -17.76 20.73
CA PHE A 365 16.40 -18.33 21.37
C PHE A 365 16.29 -19.86 21.40
#